data_AF-A0A7S3IKA7-F1
#
_entry.id   AF-A0A7S3IKA7-F1
#
_cell.length_a   1.000
_cell.length_b   1.000
_cell.length_c   1.000
_cell.angle_alpha   90.00
_cell.angle_beta   90.00
_cell.angle_gamma   90.00
#
_symmetry.space_group_name_H-M   'P 1'
#
loop_
_entity.id
_entity.type
_entity.pdbx_description
1 polymer ?
#
loop_
_entity_poly.entity_id
_entity_poly.type
_entity_poly.pdbx_seq_one_letter_code
_entity_poly.pdbx_strand_id
1 'polypeptide(L)'
;MMTFDELAFLESHFIEEQKKGRKMSDLYESVQHAGNIIPRLYLLITVGSAYIKTKEAPVKLILRDLLDMVKGVQQPIRGLFLRYYLLKMMKDKLPDVGTEFEGAENGDVTDAIDFILQNMSEMNRLWVRLQHLSSQKDKDMREVERNELRVTVGENIIRLSSLDGLTFDNYSTMILPKILEIIVICKDTLAQQYLMECVIQAFPDDYHLKTLEKLLETTAQLNANVDIKSIFINLMEKLSKYAGDGATPEGTPEEQEAMAAAQNVNIFKLFKQYIDKIIEEQGKTIDISRLLELEVAFMNFTIKTYPFNLDYVNEILESCNQILKSTPINNNDKNCMKLLVKLLTVPLDSASVQVLSMNHYPSLMQYMKFSNKRAVAIKIVKSVIKDGHAQKTDPEGGKMAIVQ
;
A
#
# COMPACT_ATOMS: atom_id res chain seq x y z
N MET A 1 15.87 -7.54 20.37
CA MET A 1 15.74 -8.95 19.95
C MET A 1 16.21 -9.88 21.06
N MET A 2 17.48 -9.90 21.49
CA MET A 2 17.93 -10.81 22.56
C MET A 2 17.05 -10.79 23.82
N THR A 3 16.71 -9.60 24.34
CA THR A 3 15.81 -9.48 25.50
C THR A 3 14.36 -9.89 25.22
N PHE A 4 13.91 -9.85 23.96
CA PHE A 4 12.56 -10.28 23.59
C PHE A 4 12.45 -11.81 23.67
N ASP A 5 13.49 -12.52 23.24
CA ASP A 5 13.54 -13.98 23.28
C ASP A 5 13.56 -14.48 24.73
N GLU A 6 14.38 -13.87 25.59
CA GLU A 6 14.40 -14.17 27.03
C GLU A 6 13.06 -13.91 27.72
N LEU A 7 12.35 -12.84 27.33
CA LEU A 7 11.02 -12.55 27.86
C LEU A 7 9.95 -13.53 27.36
N ALA A 8 10.11 -14.12 26.16
CA ALA A 8 9.22 -15.17 25.67
C ALA A 8 9.39 -16.49 26.47
N PHE A 9 10.62 -16.82 26.87
CA PHE A 9 10.87 -17.91 27.82
C PHE A 9 10.22 -17.61 29.18
N LEU A 10 10.30 -16.36 29.65
CA LEU A 10 9.65 -15.94 30.88
C LEU A 10 8.11 -16.03 30.81
N GLU A 11 7.49 -15.66 29.69
CA GLU A 11 6.04 -15.85 29.47
C GLU A 11 5.66 -17.33 29.63
N SER A 12 6.42 -18.22 29.00
CA SER A 12 6.19 -19.67 29.09
C SER A 12 6.31 -20.17 30.54
N HIS A 13 7.29 -19.66 31.29
CA HIS A 13 7.45 -19.98 32.70
C HIS A 13 6.27 -19.51 33.55
N PHE A 14 5.73 -18.30 33.31
CA PHE A 14 4.55 -17.83 34.05
C PHE A 14 3.31 -18.69 33.81
N ILE A 15 3.12 -19.18 32.57
CA ILE A 15 2.04 -20.10 32.24
C ILE A 15 2.21 -21.44 32.99
N GLU A 16 3.44 -21.95 33.13
CA GLU A 16 3.71 -23.15 33.92
C GLU A 16 3.49 -22.94 35.42
N GLU A 17 3.86 -21.79 35.97
CA GLU A 17 3.65 -21.46 37.38
C GLU A 17 2.16 -21.33 37.73
N GLN A 18 1.33 -20.89 36.79
CA GLN A 18 -0.13 -20.90 36.95
C GLN A 18 -0.68 -22.33 37.06
N LYS A 19 -0.16 -23.27 36.25
CA LYS A 19 -0.49 -24.70 36.39
C LYS A 19 -0.10 -25.28 37.75
N LYS A 20 0.87 -24.68 38.45
CA LYS A 20 1.27 -25.05 39.82
C LYS A 20 0.39 -24.40 40.91
N GLY A 21 -0.64 -23.63 40.53
CA GLY A 21 -1.65 -23.10 41.44
C GLY A 21 -1.43 -21.64 41.90
N ARG A 22 -0.48 -20.90 41.30
CA ARG A 22 -0.31 -19.47 41.57
C ARG A 22 -1.33 -18.66 40.77
N LYS A 23 -2.02 -17.73 41.43
CA LYS A 23 -2.98 -16.82 40.78
C LYS A 23 -2.24 -15.80 39.92
N MET A 24 -2.73 -15.56 38.71
CA MET A 24 -2.08 -14.61 37.81
C MET A 24 -2.37 -13.15 38.21
N SER A 25 -3.46 -12.89 38.96
CA SER A 25 -3.78 -11.58 39.55
C SER A 25 -2.64 -11.03 40.40
N ASP A 26 -2.08 -11.89 41.26
CA ASP A 26 -1.06 -11.50 42.24
C ASP A 26 0.27 -11.23 41.52
N LEU A 27 0.55 -11.99 40.46
CA LEU A 27 1.69 -11.75 39.57
C LEU A 27 1.53 -10.43 38.82
N TYR A 28 0.32 -10.12 38.31
CA TYR A 28 0.03 -8.87 37.59
C TYR A 28 0.20 -7.64 38.48
N GLU A 29 -0.14 -7.74 39.77
CA GLU A 29 0.14 -6.68 40.76
C GLU A 29 1.63 -6.64 41.13
N SER A 30 2.25 -7.79 41.37
CA SER A 30 3.65 -7.87 41.83
C SER A 30 4.62 -7.23 40.84
N VAL A 31 4.43 -7.40 39.54
CA VAL A 31 5.33 -6.81 38.53
C VAL A 31 5.26 -5.29 38.50
N GLN A 32 4.17 -4.69 38.99
CA GLN A 32 4.00 -3.24 39.04
C GLN A 32 4.87 -2.56 40.12
N HIS A 33 5.35 -3.32 41.11
CA HIS A 33 6.26 -2.81 42.14
C HIS A 33 7.67 -2.50 41.61
N ALA A 34 8.01 -2.91 40.39
CA ALA A 34 9.32 -2.62 39.79
C ALA A 34 9.55 -1.10 39.67
N GLY A 35 10.56 -0.55 40.34
CA GLY A 35 10.75 0.91 40.45
C GLY A 35 10.89 1.66 39.12
N ASN A 36 11.54 1.06 38.10
CA ASN A 36 11.74 1.67 36.79
C ASN A 36 10.58 1.33 35.83
N ILE A 37 10.05 2.35 35.13
CA ILE A 37 8.89 2.21 34.24
C ILE A 37 9.12 1.25 33.07
N ILE A 38 10.32 1.24 32.47
CA ILE A 38 10.59 0.39 31.29
C ILE A 38 10.54 -1.10 31.67
N PRO A 39 11.36 -1.61 32.62
CA PRO A 39 11.25 -3.00 33.07
C PRO A 39 9.84 -3.36 33.55
N ARG A 40 9.19 -2.45 34.29
CA ARG A 40 7.81 -2.64 34.76
C ARG A 40 6.86 -2.95 33.62
N LEU A 41 6.85 -2.14 32.56
CA LEU A 41 5.91 -2.31 31.46
C LEU A 41 6.22 -3.55 30.59
N TYR A 42 7.50 -3.89 30.39
CA TYR A 42 7.84 -5.14 29.69
C TYR A 42 7.35 -6.37 30.49
N LEU A 43 7.54 -6.38 31.80
CA LEU A 43 7.03 -7.44 32.68
C LEU A 43 5.49 -7.43 32.78
N LEU A 44 4.87 -6.26 32.78
CA LEU A 44 3.42 -6.14 32.78
C LEU A 44 2.80 -6.70 31.50
N ILE A 45 3.44 -6.46 30.34
CA ILE A 45 3.00 -7.02 29.06
C ILE A 45 3.19 -8.55 29.05
N THR A 46 4.31 -9.10 29.54
CA THR A 46 4.49 -10.57 29.60
C THR A 46 3.48 -11.24 30.50
N VAL A 47 3.24 -10.68 31.69
CA VAL A 47 2.24 -11.23 32.61
C VAL A 47 0.84 -11.05 32.06
N GLY A 48 0.50 -9.88 31.49
CA GLY A 48 -0.80 -9.65 30.86
C GLY A 48 -1.07 -10.60 29.68
N SER A 49 -0.04 -10.90 28.89
CA SER A 49 -0.05 -11.91 27.83
C SER A 49 -0.37 -13.31 28.38
N ALA A 50 0.31 -13.71 29.46
CA ALA A 50 0.02 -14.97 30.14
C ALA A 50 -1.37 -14.99 30.78
N TYR A 51 -1.83 -13.85 31.32
CA TYR A 51 -3.12 -13.71 32.00
C TYR A 51 -4.31 -13.88 31.04
N ILE A 52 -4.17 -13.38 29.81
CA ILE A 52 -5.14 -13.63 28.73
C ILE A 52 -5.15 -15.12 28.37
N LYS A 53 -3.97 -15.74 28.20
CA LYS A 53 -3.85 -17.18 27.85
C LYS A 53 -4.47 -18.09 28.90
N THR A 54 -4.36 -17.76 30.18
CA THR A 54 -4.93 -18.56 31.28
C THR A 54 -6.42 -18.35 31.49
N LYS A 55 -7.06 -17.40 30.76
CA LYS A 55 -8.49 -17.09 30.81
C LYS A 55 -9.01 -16.67 32.20
N GLU A 56 -8.13 -16.16 33.05
CA GLU A 56 -8.50 -15.71 34.40
C GLU A 56 -9.09 -14.28 34.41
N ALA A 57 -8.93 -13.51 33.34
CA ALA A 57 -9.47 -12.18 33.19
C ALA A 57 -9.88 -11.87 31.73
N PRO A 58 -10.87 -10.99 31.53
CA PRO A 58 -11.38 -10.65 30.21
C PRO A 58 -10.33 -9.89 29.39
N VAL A 59 -10.15 -10.33 28.14
CA VAL A 59 -9.13 -9.83 27.21
C VAL A 59 -9.26 -8.32 26.99
N LYS A 60 -10.50 -7.84 26.78
CA LYS A 60 -10.81 -6.41 26.61
C LYS A 60 -10.24 -5.52 27.72
N LEU A 61 -10.37 -5.93 28.99
CA LEU A 61 -9.90 -5.11 30.12
C LEU A 61 -8.37 -5.06 30.17
N ILE A 62 -7.71 -6.19 29.97
CA ILE A 62 -6.23 -6.26 29.97
C ILE A 62 -5.67 -5.46 28.80
N LEU A 63 -6.23 -5.61 27.59
CA LEU A 63 -5.77 -4.86 26.42
C LEU A 63 -5.91 -3.36 26.61
N ARG A 64 -7.03 -2.90 27.17
CA ARG A 64 -7.26 -1.48 27.46
C ARG A 64 -6.31 -0.95 28.54
N ASP A 65 -6.14 -1.69 29.63
CA ASP A 65 -5.22 -1.32 30.71
C ASP A 65 -3.78 -1.23 30.19
N LEU A 66 -3.30 -2.23 29.45
CA LEU A 66 -1.95 -2.21 28.87
C LEU A 66 -1.77 -1.05 27.88
N LEU A 67 -2.76 -0.73 27.05
CA LEU A 67 -2.70 0.44 26.17
C LEU A 67 -2.57 1.75 26.95
N ASP A 68 -3.31 1.89 28.04
CA ASP A 68 -3.29 3.09 28.88
C ASP A 68 -1.96 3.20 29.65
N MET A 69 -1.43 2.10 30.19
CA MET A 69 -0.17 2.07 30.92
C MET A 69 1.04 2.38 30.01
N VAL A 70 1.04 1.86 28.77
CA VAL A 70 2.12 2.11 27.81
C VAL A 70 2.18 3.59 27.35
N LYS A 71 1.11 4.37 27.51
CA LYS A 71 1.15 5.84 27.30
C LYS A 71 2.14 6.56 28.24
N GLY A 72 2.54 5.94 29.35
CA GLY A 72 3.53 6.50 30.27
C GLY A 72 4.92 6.69 29.66
N VAL A 73 5.25 6.00 28.55
CA VAL A 73 6.57 6.09 27.90
C VAL A 73 6.51 7.01 26.67
N GLN A 74 6.89 8.27 26.88
CA GLN A 74 6.86 9.30 25.83
C GLN A 74 8.18 9.46 25.05
N GLN A 75 9.24 8.77 25.46
CA GLN A 75 10.51 8.78 24.74
C GLN A 75 10.35 7.97 23.44
N PRO A 76 10.61 8.55 22.25
CA PRO A 76 10.26 7.94 20.96
C PRO A 76 10.75 6.51 20.75
N ILE A 77 12.06 6.25 20.91
CA ILE A 77 12.66 4.96 20.60
C ILE A 77 12.15 3.86 21.55
N ARG A 78 12.20 4.13 22.86
CA ARG A 78 11.75 3.22 23.92
C ARG A 78 10.25 2.96 23.83
N GLY A 79 9.46 3.99 23.54
CA GLY A 79 8.02 3.88 23.36
C GLY A 79 7.65 3.08 22.11
N LEU A 80 8.35 3.28 20.99
CA LEU A 80 8.17 2.49 19.76
C LEU A 80 8.46 1.01 20.01
N PHE A 81 9.61 0.66 20.61
CA PHE A 81 9.94 -0.73 20.88
C PHE A 81 9.01 -1.39 21.91
N LEU A 82 8.57 -0.64 22.94
CA LEU A 82 7.61 -1.15 23.92
C LEU A 82 6.24 -1.43 23.29
N ARG A 83 5.75 -0.53 22.44
CA ARG A 83 4.49 -0.71 21.71
C ARG A 83 4.57 -1.80 20.65
N TYR A 84 5.72 -1.92 19.98
CA TYR A 84 6.01 -3.02 19.07
C TYR A 84 6.02 -4.35 19.82
N TYR A 85 6.61 -4.40 21.02
CA TYR A 85 6.58 -5.56 21.89
C TYR A 85 5.16 -5.94 22.31
N LEU A 86 4.36 -4.95 22.74
CA LEU A 86 2.94 -5.13 23.06
C LEU A 86 2.19 -5.79 21.89
N LEU A 87 2.31 -5.25 20.68
CA LEU A 87 1.67 -5.82 19.50
C LEU A 87 2.12 -7.26 19.23
N LYS A 88 3.43 -7.54 19.41
CA LYS A 88 3.99 -8.88 19.17
C LYS A 88 3.49 -9.91 20.18
N MET A 89 3.42 -9.53 21.45
CA MET A 89 2.95 -10.41 22.53
C MET A 89 1.44 -10.62 22.50
N MET A 90 0.67 -9.66 21.97
CA MET A 90 -0.78 -9.81 21.88
C MET A 90 -1.24 -10.45 20.57
N LYS A 91 -0.34 -10.72 19.61
CA LYS A 91 -0.68 -11.23 18.28
C LYS A 91 -1.64 -12.43 18.35
N ASP A 92 -1.30 -13.47 19.09
CA ASP A 92 -2.05 -14.72 19.23
C ASP A 92 -3.27 -14.63 20.18
N LYS A 93 -3.57 -13.45 20.70
CA LYS A 93 -4.48 -13.24 21.85
C LYS A 93 -5.53 -12.16 21.62
N LEU A 94 -5.60 -11.61 20.41
CA LEU A 94 -6.61 -10.62 20.05
C LEU A 94 -7.98 -11.31 19.91
N PRO A 95 -9.08 -10.65 20.33
CA PRO A 95 -10.42 -11.13 20.04
C PRO A 95 -10.65 -11.12 18.51
N ASP A 96 -10.78 -12.29 17.92
CA ASP A 96 -11.02 -12.46 16.48
C ASP A 96 -12.07 -13.56 16.26
N VAL A 97 -12.72 -13.57 15.09
CA VAL A 97 -13.80 -14.52 14.77
C VAL A 97 -13.29 -15.96 14.86
N GLY A 98 -13.97 -16.77 15.66
CA GLY A 98 -13.61 -18.19 15.83
C GLY A 98 -12.42 -18.44 16.77
N THR A 99 -11.89 -17.40 17.43
CA THR A 99 -10.89 -17.58 18.49
C THR A 99 -11.54 -17.90 19.82
N GLU A 100 -10.81 -18.61 20.70
CA GLU A 100 -11.26 -18.89 22.08
C GLU A 100 -11.40 -17.62 22.95
N PHE A 101 -11.00 -16.47 22.41
CA PHE A 101 -11.02 -15.15 23.04
C PHE A 101 -12.21 -14.31 22.57
N GLU A 102 -13.07 -14.84 21.68
CA GLU A 102 -14.33 -14.21 21.29
C GLU A 102 -15.39 -14.43 22.37
N GLY A 103 -16.08 -13.36 22.78
CA GLY A 103 -17.21 -13.47 23.71
C GLY A 103 -17.70 -12.14 24.28
N ALA A 104 -18.93 -12.13 24.79
CA ALA A 104 -19.58 -10.91 25.31
C ALA A 104 -18.77 -10.18 26.40
N GLU A 105 -18.00 -10.92 27.20
CA GLU A 105 -17.11 -10.36 28.23
C GLU A 105 -15.66 -10.19 27.75
N ASN A 106 -15.22 -10.96 26.74
CA ASN A 106 -13.82 -10.97 26.28
C ASN A 106 -13.53 -9.95 25.17
N GLY A 107 -14.54 -9.55 24.39
CA GLY A 107 -14.45 -8.58 23.31
C GLY A 107 -14.79 -9.17 21.94
N ASP A 108 -14.83 -8.30 20.95
CA ASP A 108 -15.09 -8.61 19.55
C ASP A 108 -13.93 -8.15 18.63
N VAL A 109 -14.05 -8.43 17.33
CA VAL A 109 -13.10 -7.96 16.31
C VAL A 109 -12.97 -6.44 16.33
N THR A 110 -14.05 -5.72 16.64
CA THR A 110 -14.06 -4.26 16.73
C THR A 110 -13.11 -3.77 17.82
N ASP A 111 -13.12 -4.40 19.00
CA ASP A 111 -12.20 -4.11 20.10
C ASP A 111 -10.74 -4.38 19.70
N ALA A 112 -10.47 -5.45 18.94
CA ALA A 112 -9.14 -5.73 18.39
C ALA A 112 -8.68 -4.66 17.39
N ILE A 113 -9.57 -4.26 16.48
CA ILE A 113 -9.32 -3.19 15.51
C ILE A 113 -9.01 -1.88 16.24
N ASP A 114 -9.83 -1.49 17.22
CA ASP A 114 -9.63 -0.27 17.99
C ASP A 114 -8.32 -0.30 18.79
N PHE A 115 -7.97 -1.46 19.37
CA PHE A 115 -6.70 -1.66 20.04
C PHE A 115 -5.51 -1.38 19.11
N ILE A 116 -5.50 -2.00 17.92
CA ILE A 116 -4.39 -1.85 16.97
C ILE A 116 -4.34 -0.41 16.42
N LEU A 117 -5.49 0.20 16.09
CA LEU A 117 -5.54 1.57 15.58
C LEU A 117 -5.07 2.60 16.60
N GLN A 118 -5.44 2.45 17.88
CA GLN A 118 -4.92 3.31 18.95
C GLN A 118 -3.41 3.13 19.14
N ASN A 119 -2.93 1.88 19.10
CA ASN A 119 -1.50 1.62 19.19
C ASN A 119 -0.73 2.24 18.01
N MET A 120 -1.24 2.08 16.80
CA MET A 120 -0.67 2.64 15.57
C MET A 120 -0.63 4.18 15.63
N SER A 121 -1.71 4.83 16.07
CA SER A 121 -1.76 6.30 16.21
C SER A 121 -0.68 6.82 17.14
N GLU A 122 -0.51 6.21 18.31
CA GLU A 122 0.54 6.60 19.27
C GLU A 122 1.95 6.27 18.76
N MET A 123 2.15 5.12 18.10
CA MET A 123 3.44 4.79 17.47
C MET A 123 3.79 5.80 16.37
N ASN A 124 2.83 6.19 15.52
CA ASN A 124 3.06 7.19 14.48
C ASN A 124 3.43 8.55 15.09
N ARG A 125 2.74 8.98 16.17
CA ARG A 125 3.08 10.21 16.91
C ARG A 125 4.51 10.18 17.46
N LEU A 126 4.93 9.07 18.07
CA LEU A 126 6.30 8.88 18.57
C LEU A 126 7.33 8.89 17.43
N TRP A 127 7.01 8.24 16.33
CA TRP A 127 7.89 8.15 15.16
C TRP A 127 8.10 9.50 14.47
N VAL A 128 7.04 10.31 14.32
CA VAL A 128 7.15 11.69 13.83
C VAL A 128 7.92 12.57 14.82
N ARG A 129 7.69 12.41 16.13
CA ARG A 129 8.43 13.13 17.17
C ARG A 129 9.94 12.88 17.12
N LEU A 130 10.38 11.69 16.67
CA LEU A 130 11.81 11.38 16.50
C LEU A 130 12.52 12.38 15.58
N GLN A 131 11.81 12.99 14.62
CA GLN A 131 12.37 14.00 13.71
C GLN A 131 12.92 15.23 14.47
N HIS A 132 12.28 15.59 15.58
CA HIS A 132 12.50 16.85 16.30
C HIS A 132 13.32 16.69 17.59
N LEU A 133 13.73 15.48 17.96
CA LEU A 133 14.29 15.19 19.29
C LEU A 133 15.73 15.71 19.51
N SER A 134 16.49 15.98 18.44
CA SER A 134 17.92 16.28 18.53
C SER A 134 18.35 17.50 17.70
N SER A 135 19.54 18.02 17.99
CA SER A 135 20.14 19.17 17.29
C SER A 135 20.21 18.94 15.76
N GLN A 136 20.21 20.04 14.98
CA GLN A 136 20.23 19.98 13.52
C GLN A 136 21.44 19.22 12.94
N LYS A 137 22.54 19.10 13.69
CA LYS A 137 23.77 18.41 13.26
C LYS A 137 23.58 16.93 12.94
N ASP A 138 22.68 16.25 13.65
CA ASP A 138 22.48 14.80 13.50
C ASP A 138 21.23 14.45 12.67
N LYS A 139 20.77 15.38 11.82
CA LYS A 139 19.50 15.23 11.10
C LYS A 139 19.51 14.03 10.14
N ASP A 140 20.58 13.87 9.37
CA ASP A 140 20.69 12.80 8.37
C ASP A 140 20.73 11.41 9.03
N MET A 141 21.47 11.28 10.13
CA MET A 141 21.51 10.04 10.91
C MET A 141 20.13 9.68 11.48
N ARG A 142 19.36 10.68 11.94
CA ARG A 142 17.98 10.45 12.39
C ARG A 142 17.06 10.03 11.27
N GLU A 143 17.20 10.58 10.06
CA GLU A 143 16.38 10.15 8.92
C GLU A 143 16.64 8.69 8.57
N VAL A 144 17.90 8.23 8.67
CA VAL A 144 18.26 6.80 8.52
C VAL A 144 17.61 5.96 9.63
N GLU A 145 17.80 6.32 10.90
CA GLU A 145 17.18 5.60 12.03
C GLU A 145 15.65 5.57 11.93
N ARG A 146 15.02 6.69 11.55
CA ARG A 146 13.56 6.77 11.32
C ARG A 146 13.14 5.82 10.22
N ASN A 147 13.91 5.74 9.12
CA ASN A 147 13.61 4.86 8.01
C ASN A 147 13.76 3.38 8.38
N GLU A 148 14.65 3.01 9.31
CA GLU A 148 14.72 1.65 9.84
C GLU A 148 13.53 1.33 10.75
N LEU A 149 13.16 2.28 11.61
CA LEU A 149 12.07 2.10 12.58
C LEU A 149 10.67 2.11 11.97
N ARG A 150 10.51 2.53 10.70
CA ARG A 150 9.21 2.57 10.00
C ARG A 150 8.46 1.23 10.06
N VAL A 151 9.20 0.12 9.99
CA VAL A 151 8.65 -1.25 10.03
C VAL A 151 7.86 -1.50 11.31
N THR A 152 8.26 -0.90 12.43
CA THR A 152 7.54 -1.07 13.70
C THR A 152 6.12 -0.49 13.65
N VAL A 153 5.92 0.62 12.92
CA VAL A 153 4.60 1.23 12.73
C VAL A 153 3.81 0.41 11.70
N GLY A 154 4.45 0.03 10.59
CA GLY A 154 3.84 -0.75 9.51
C GLY A 154 3.31 -2.13 9.94
N GLU A 155 3.95 -2.77 10.93
CA GLU A 155 3.48 -4.05 11.49
C GLU A 155 2.05 -3.96 12.04
N ASN A 156 1.61 -2.79 12.54
CA ASN A 156 0.21 -2.61 12.97
C ASN A 156 -0.77 -2.75 11.80
N ILE A 157 -0.43 -2.21 10.62
CA ILE A 157 -1.27 -2.29 9.42
C ILE A 157 -1.31 -3.74 8.92
N ILE A 158 -0.16 -4.42 8.89
CA ILE A 158 -0.08 -5.84 8.54
C ILE A 158 -0.88 -6.68 9.52
N ARG A 159 -0.87 -6.33 10.82
CA ARG A 159 -1.68 -7.05 11.81
C ARG A 159 -3.17 -6.88 11.56
N LEU A 160 -3.63 -5.68 11.21
CA LEU A 160 -5.03 -5.42 10.85
C LEU A 160 -5.48 -6.23 9.64
N SER A 161 -4.62 -6.38 8.63
CA SER A 161 -4.96 -7.20 7.45
C SER A 161 -4.90 -8.71 7.71
N SER A 162 -4.24 -9.13 8.77
CA SER A 162 -4.13 -10.53 9.20
C SER A 162 -5.20 -10.94 10.21
N LEU A 163 -6.28 -10.17 10.37
CA LEU A 163 -7.44 -10.53 11.18
C LEU A 163 -8.43 -11.32 10.32
N ASP A 164 -8.87 -12.47 10.80
CA ASP A 164 -9.77 -13.37 10.06
C ASP A 164 -11.19 -12.79 10.01
N GLY A 165 -11.60 -12.05 11.04
CA GLY A 165 -12.88 -11.32 11.11
C GLY A 165 -12.96 -10.04 10.28
N LEU A 166 -11.97 -9.76 9.42
CA LEU A 166 -11.93 -8.52 8.65
C LEU A 166 -12.93 -8.52 7.49
N THR A 167 -14.12 -7.97 7.73
CA THR A 167 -15.12 -7.73 6.67
C THR A 167 -14.85 -6.43 5.89
N PHE A 168 -15.35 -6.37 4.65
CA PHE A 168 -15.29 -5.15 3.84
C PHE A 168 -15.99 -3.95 4.52
N ASP A 169 -17.09 -4.20 5.25
CA ASP A 169 -17.81 -3.14 5.96
C ASP A 169 -16.94 -2.51 7.06
N ASN A 170 -16.32 -3.34 7.91
CA ASN A 170 -15.39 -2.88 8.94
C ASN A 170 -14.19 -2.14 8.34
N TYR A 171 -13.68 -2.62 7.20
CA TYR A 171 -12.60 -1.96 6.49
C TYR A 171 -13.01 -0.56 6.01
N SER A 172 -14.14 -0.45 5.31
CA SER A 172 -14.58 0.79 4.65
C SER A 172 -15.10 1.86 5.60
N THR A 173 -15.67 1.45 6.75
CA THR A 173 -16.31 2.34 7.74
C THR A 173 -15.37 2.71 8.88
N MET A 174 -14.52 1.78 9.36
CA MET A 174 -13.70 1.99 10.55
C MET A 174 -12.20 2.07 10.25
N ILE A 175 -11.64 1.04 9.62
CA ILE A 175 -10.18 0.91 9.50
C ILE A 175 -9.60 1.94 8.56
N LEU A 176 -10.09 1.98 7.31
CA LEU A 176 -9.53 2.84 6.29
C LEU A 176 -9.67 4.33 6.66
N PRO A 177 -10.84 4.85 7.09
CA PRO A 177 -10.95 6.26 7.47
C PRO A 177 -10.01 6.65 8.61
N LYS A 178 -9.89 5.82 9.65
CA LYS A 178 -8.99 6.08 10.79
C LYS A 178 -7.52 6.06 10.37
N ILE A 179 -7.09 5.12 9.52
CA ILE A 179 -5.70 5.09 9.03
C ILE A 179 -5.41 6.32 8.17
N LEU A 180 -6.30 6.68 7.24
CA LEU A 180 -6.12 7.84 6.38
C LEU A 180 -6.08 9.15 7.19
N GLU A 181 -6.94 9.28 8.20
CA GLU A 181 -6.91 10.40 9.14
C GLU A 181 -5.54 10.52 9.84
N ILE A 182 -5.00 9.41 10.35
CA ILE A 182 -3.67 9.39 11.00
C ILE A 182 -2.56 9.81 10.02
N ILE A 183 -2.66 9.41 8.74
CA ILE A 183 -1.70 9.76 7.68
C ILE A 183 -1.79 11.26 7.34
N VAL A 184 -2.98 11.83 7.20
CA VAL A 184 -3.14 13.25 6.87
C VAL A 184 -2.69 14.14 8.03
N ILE A 185 -3.04 13.78 9.27
CA ILE A 185 -2.71 14.58 10.46
C ILE A 185 -1.20 14.62 10.72
N CYS A 186 -0.45 13.57 10.36
CA CYS A 186 0.96 13.47 10.73
C CYS A 186 1.85 14.52 10.05
N LYS A 187 1.46 15.01 8.86
CA LYS A 187 2.15 16.04 8.04
C LYS A 187 3.65 15.80 7.80
N ASP A 188 4.13 14.58 8.04
CA ASP A 188 5.53 14.18 7.88
C ASP A 188 5.70 13.39 6.58
N THR A 189 6.61 13.82 5.73
CA THR A 189 6.79 13.30 4.37
C THR A 189 7.12 11.81 4.34
N LEU A 190 8.06 11.38 5.21
CA LEU A 190 8.50 10.00 5.28
C LEU A 190 7.37 9.09 5.78
N ALA A 191 6.66 9.53 6.82
CA ALA A 191 5.55 8.78 7.39
C ALA A 191 4.39 8.64 6.41
N GLN A 192 4.00 9.72 5.74
CA GLN A 192 2.92 9.71 4.76
C GLN A 192 3.20 8.75 3.61
N GLN A 193 4.41 8.81 3.02
CA GLN A 193 4.79 7.93 1.93
C GLN A 193 4.75 6.46 2.35
N TYR A 194 5.43 6.12 3.45
CA TYR A 194 5.56 4.74 3.90
C TYR A 194 4.21 4.14 4.31
N LEU A 195 3.40 4.87 5.09
CA LEU A 195 2.12 4.34 5.56
C LEU A 195 1.12 4.13 4.42
N MET A 196 1.09 5.02 3.42
CA MET A 196 0.26 4.83 2.22
C MET A 196 0.70 3.59 1.43
N GLU A 197 2.00 3.38 1.26
CA GLU A 197 2.53 2.18 0.60
C GLU A 197 2.18 0.91 1.40
N CYS A 198 2.27 0.95 2.73
CA CYS A 198 1.87 -0.17 3.59
C CYS A 198 0.38 -0.50 3.48
N VAL A 199 -0.51 0.51 3.40
CA VAL A 199 -1.95 0.26 3.20
C VAL A 199 -2.18 -0.46 1.87
N ILE A 200 -1.53 -0.02 0.79
CA ILE A 200 -1.66 -0.65 -0.54
C ILE A 200 -1.13 -2.08 -0.53
N GLN A 201 -0.06 -2.36 0.21
CA GLN A 201 0.55 -3.69 0.25
C GLN A 201 -0.17 -4.67 1.18
N ALA A 202 -0.70 -4.20 2.32
CA ALA A 202 -1.20 -5.07 3.37
C ALA A 202 -2.61 -5.59 3.11
N PHE A 203 -3.50 -4.80 2.51
CA PHE A 203 -4.91 -5.18 2.32
C PHE A 203 -5.16 -5.85 0.96
N PRO A 204 -6.23 -6.65 0.82
CA PRO A 204 -6.61 -7.27 -0.45
C PRO A 204 -7.02 -6.25 -1.54
N ASP A 205 -6.92 -6.66 -2.80
CA ASP A 205 -7.21 -5.79 -3.94
C ASP A 205 -8.70 -5.47 -4.11
N ASP A 206 -9.59 -6.40 -3.75
CA ASP A 206 -11.05 -6.19 -3.77
C ASP A 206 -11.47 -4.99 -2.90
N TYR A 207 -10.78 -4.80 -1.77
CA TYR A 207 -11.05 -3.72 -0.84
C TYR A 207 -10.59 -2.40 -1.45
N HIS A 208 -9.40 -2.38 -2.05
CA HIS A 208 -8.87 -1.22 -2.75
C HIS A 208 -9.74 -0.77 -3.92
N LEU A 209 -10.30 -1.70 -4.70
CA LEU A 209 -11.19 -1.38 -5.81
C LEU A 209 -12.44 -0.62 -5.35
N LYS A 210 -13.06 -1.07 -4.25
CA LYS A 210 -14.25 -0.44 -3.69
C LYS A 210 -13.96 0.87 -2.95
N THR A 211 -12.73 1.06 -2.44
CA THR A 211 -12.34 2.28 -1.69
C THR A 211 -11.36 3.18 -2.44
N LEU A 212 -11.22 2.99 -3.75
CA LEU A 212 -10.24 3.69 -4.58
C LEU A 212 -10.39 5.21 -4.49
N GLU A 213 -11.64 5.70 -4.56
CA GLU A 213 -11.94 7.14 -4.49
C GLU A 213 -11.40 7.76 -3.19
N LYS A 214 -11.69 7.17 -2.02
CA LYS A 214 -11.19 7.65 -0.72
C LYS A 214 -9.66 7.64 -0.64
N LEU A 215 -9.01 6.62 -1.20
CA LEU A 215 -7.54 6.53 -1.25
C LEU A 215 -6.94 7.64 -2.10
N LEU A 216 -7.51 7.90 -3.28
CA LEU A 216 -7.05 8.94 -4.21
C LEU A 216 -7.37 10.36 -3.71
N GLU A 217 -8.50 10.58 -3.03
CA GLU A 217 -8.77 11.85 -2.37
C GLU A 217 -7.74 12.15 -1.27
N THR A 218 -7.33 11.12 -0.54
CA THR A 218 -6.33 11.28 0.53
C THR A 218 -4.95 11.59 -0.03
N THR A 219 -4.57 11.04 -1.19
CA THR A 219 -3.26 11.35 -1.81
C THR A 219 -3.14 12.83 -2.20
N ALA A 220 -4.24 13.49 -2.53
CA ALA A 220 -4.26 14.93 -2.80
C ALA A 220 -4.04 15.79 -1.54
N GLN A 221 -4.35 15.26 -0.35
CA GLN A 221 -4.17 15.96 0.93
C GLN A 221 -2.77 15.76 1.55
N LEU A 222 -1.89 14.99 0.89
CA LEU A 222 -0.54 14.72 1.37
C LEU A 222 0.38 15.93 1.16
N ASN A 223 1.50 15.93 1.88
CA ASN A 223 2.51 16.97 1.75
C ASN A 223 3.13 16.94 0.33
N ALA A 224 3.40 18.10 -0.26
CA ALA A 224 3.94 18.24 -1.62
C ALA A 224 5.30 17.54 -1.85
N ASN A 225 6.04 17.28 -0.77
CA ASN A 225 7.33 16.58 -0.84
C ASN A 225 7.18 15.05 -0.88
N VAL A 226 5.98 14.49 -0.70
CA VAL A 226 5.73 13.05 -0.74
C VAL A 226 5.88 12.57 -2.19
N ASP A 227 6.55 11.44 -2.40
CA ASP A 227 6.64 10.84 -3.73
C ASP A 227 5.32 10.13 -4.10
N ILE A 228 4.31 10.91 -4.47
CA ILE A 228 2.99 10.41 -4.89
C ILE A 228 3.13 9.43 -6.06
N LYS A 229 4.18 9.57 -6.89
CA LYS A 229 4.50 8.68 -8.00
C LYS A 229 4.66 7.23 -7.54
N SER A 230 5.44 6.97 -6.49
CA SER A 230 5.68 5.60 -6.02
C SER A 230 4.39 4.93 -5.54
N ILE A 231 3.54 5.70 -4.86
CA ILE A 231 2.24 5.27 -4.35
C ILE A 231 1.33 4.85 -5.52
N PHE A 232 1.21 5.69 -6.55
CA PHE A 232 0.37 5.40 -7.72
C PHE A 232 0.90 4.22 -8.54
N ILE A 233 2.22 4.14 -8.76
CA ILE A 233 2.83 3.01 -9.48
C ILE A 233 2.56 1.70 -8.74
N ASN A 234 2.78 1.66 -7.43
CA ASN A 234 2.51 0.46 -6.63
C ASN A 234 1.05 0.03 -6.70
N LEU A 235 0.11 0.99 -6.64
CA LEU A 235 -1.32 0.71 -6.75
C LEU A 235 -1.69 0.17 -8.14
N MET A 236 -1.21 0.83 -9.20
CA MET A 236 -1.44 0.39 -10.59
C MET A 236 -0.82 -0.98 -10.86
N GLU A 237 0.40 -1.25 -10.41
CA GLU A 237 1.05 -2.55 -10.59
C GLU A 237 0.25 -3.66 -9.90
N LYS A 238 -0.22 -3.41 -8.67
CA LYS A 238 -1.01 -4.38 -7.90
C LYS A 238 -2.36 -4.68 -8.57
N LEU A 239 -3.10 -3.64 -8.95
CA LEU A 239 -4.37 -3.79 -9.68
C LEU A 239 -4.17 -4.44 -11.06
N SER A 240 -3.05 -4.18 -11.74
CA SER A 240 -2.73 -4.81 -13.02
C SER A 240 -2.46 -6.30 -12.92
N LYS A 241 -1.89 -6.76 -11.79
CA LYS A 241 -1.69 -8.18 -11.50
C LYS A 241 -3.03 -8.85 -11.22
N TYR A 242 -3.84 -8.25 -10.35
CA TYR A 242 -5.19 -8.73 -10.06
C TYR A 242 -6.05 -8.89 -11.33
N ALA A 243 -6.02 -7.91 -12.24
CA ALA A 243 -6.73 -8.02 -13.52
C ALA A 243 -6.15 -9.09 -14.47
N GLY A 244 -4.85 -9.36 -14.39
CA GLY A 244 -4.20 -10.44 -15.14
C GLY A 244 -4.54 -11.82 -14.59
N ASP A 245 -4.62 -11.95 -13.27
CA ASP A 245 -4.93 -13.19 -12.56
C ASP A 245 -6.43 -13.52 -12.68
N GLY A 246 -7.33 -12.53 -12.57
CA GLY A 246 -8.77 -12.68 -12.79
C GLY A 246 -9.17 -12.99 -14.24
N ALA A 247 -8.25 -12.85 -15.20
CA ALA A 247 -8.45 -13.33 -16.58
C ALA A 247 -8.20 -14.84 -16.73
N THR A 248 -7.71 -15.53 -15.70
CA THR A 248 -7.52 -16.99 -15.70
C THR A 248 -8.76 -17.70 -15.11
N PRO A 249 -9.15 -18.88 -15.63
CA PRO A 249 -10.41 -19.55 -15.25
C PRO A 249 -10.42 -20.18 -13.84
N GLU A 250 -9.43 -19.89 -12.99
CA GLU A 250 -9.29 -20.44 -11.62
C GLU A 250 -9.71 -19.47 -10.51
N GLY A 251 -10.20 -18.26 -10.85
CA GLY A 251 -10.71 -17.30 -9.86
C GLY A 251 -12.03 -17.74 -9.21
N THR A 252 -12.19 -17.42 -7.92
CA THR A 252 -13.44 -17.67 -7.19
C THR A 252 -14.58 -16.82 -7.76
N PRO A 253 -15.86 -17.27 -7.63
CA PRO A 253 -17.02 -16.53 -8.17
C PRO A 253 -17.12 -15.08 -7.66
N GLU A 254 -16.66 -14.81 -6.43
CA GLU A 254 -16.65 -13.47 -5.83
C GLU A 254 -15.63 -12.53 -6.49
N GLU A 255 -14.47 -13.03 -6.94
CA GLU A 255 -13.44 -12.25 -7.65
C GLU A 255 -13.90 -11.85 -9.06
N GLN A 256 -14.68 -12.71 -9.72
CA GLN A 256 -15.27 -12.42 -11.04
C GLN A 256 -16.39 -11.36 -10.95
N GLU A 257 -17.24 -11.43 -9.92
CA GLU A 257 -18.24 -10.39 -9.65
C GLU A 257 -17.61 -9.06 -9.22
N ALA A 258 -16.53 -9.11 -8.42
CA ALA A 258 -15.76 -7.93 -8.05
C ALA A 258 -15.09 -7.29 -9.28
N MET A 259 -14.55 -8.07 -10.22
CA MET A 259 -14.05 -7.55 -11.50
C MET A 259 -15.16 -6.93 -12.36
N ALA A 260 -16.34 -7.54 -12.43
CA ALA A 260 -17.49 -6.97 -13.16
C ALA A 260 -18.00 -5.66 -12.51
N ALA A 261 -17.99 -5.58 -11.18
CA ALA A 261 -18.28 -4.35 -10.44
C ALA A 261 -17.16 -3.30 -10.59
N ALA A 262 -15.91 -3.73 -10.68
CA ALA A 262 -14.73 -2.90 -10.92
C ALA A 262 -14.63 -2.41 -12.37
N GLN A 263 -15.25 -3.10 -13.33
CA GLN A 263 -15.47 -2.56 -14.68
C GLN A 263 -16.58 -1.50 -14.70
N ASN A 264 -17.57 -1.59 -13.80
CA ASN A 264 -18.60 -0.55 -13.63
C ASN A 264 -18.04 0.72 -12.99
N VAL A 265 -17.09 0.60 -12.05
CA VAL A 265 -16.28 1.73 -11.60
C VAL A 265 -15.33 2.07 -12.74
N ASN A 266 -15.43 3.26 -13.32
CA ASN A 266 -14.50 3.67 -14.37
C ASN A 266 -13.12 3.96 -13.75
N ILE A 267 -12.38 2.91 -13.35
CA ILE A 267 -11.06 3.00 -12.70
C ILE A 267 -10.12 3.87 -13.52
N PHE A 268 -10.18 3.73 -14.85
CA PHE A 268 -9.45 4.56 -15.80
C PHE A 268 -9.79 6.06 -15.64
N LYS A 269 -11.08 6.42 -15.60
CA LYS A 269 -11.51 7.82 -15.47
C LYS A 269 -11.13 8.40 -14.11
N LEU A 270 -11.24 7.60 -13.04
CA LEU A 270 -10.80 8.03 -11.71
C LEU A 270 -9.30 8.30 -11.71
N PHE A 271 -8.47 7.32 -12.10
CA PHE A 271 -7.03 7.54 -12.18
C PHE A 271 -6.68 8.72 -13.06
N LYS A 272 -7.30 8.87 -14.24
CA LYS A 272 -7.07 10.01 -15.11
C LYS A 272 -7.41 11.34 -14.43
N GLN A 273 -8.60 11.46 -13.84
CA GLN A 273 -9.01 12.68 -13.13
C GLN A 273 -8.05 13.06 -11.99
N TYR A 274 -7.57 12.07 -11.23
CA TYR A 274 -6.63 12.33 -10.14
C TYR A 274 -5.20 12.59 -10.63
N ILE A 275 -4.75 11.94 -11.69
CA ILE A 275 -3.45 12.23 -12.34
C ILE A 275 -3.48 13.65 -12.91
N ASP A 276 -4.56 14.04 -13.60
CA ASP A 276 -4.74 15.39 -14.13
C ASP A 276 -4.73 16.43 -12.99
N LYS A 277 -5.44 16.18 -11.88
CA LYS A 277 -5.36 17.03 -10.67
C LYS A 277 -3.95 17.12 -10.10
N ILE A 278 -3.20 16.02 -10.01
CA ILE A 278 -1.81 16.01 -9.54
C ILE A 278 -0.93 16.83 -10.48
N ILE A 279 -1.14 16.73 -11.80
CA ILE A 279 -0.40 17.52 -12.79
C ILE A 279 -0.74 19.00 -12.66
N GLU A 280 -2.00 19.37 -12.41
CA GLU A 280 -2.40 20.76 -12.20
C GLU A 280 -1.84 21.36 -10.90
N GLU A 281 -1.93 20.63 -9.78
CA GLU A 281 -1.54 21.10 -8.45
C GLU A 281 -0.02 21.03 -8.22
N GLN A 282 0.64 19.99 -8.74
CA GLN A 282 2.07 19.72 -8.50
C GLN A 282 2.95 19.81 -9.76
N GLY A 283 2.40 20.05 -10.94
CA GLY A 283 3.17 20.17 -12.19
C GLY A 283 4.15 21.35 -12.21
N LYS A 284 4.07 22.28 -11.24
CA LYS A 284 5.05 23.36 -11.07
C LYS A 284 6.28 22.96 -10.25
N THR A 285 6.20 21.87 -9.48
CA THR A 285 7.24 21.43 -8.53
C THR A 285 7.84 20.06 -8.89
N ILE A 286 7.15 19.24 -9.69
CA ILE A 286 7.60 17.90 -10.05
C ILE A 286 8.51 17.93 -11.29
N ASP A 287 9.61 17.16 -11.24
CA ASP A 287 10.44 16.86 -12.41
C ASP A 287 9.63 16.15 -13.52
N ILE A 288 9.70 16.65 -14.75
CA ILE A 288 9.01 16.08 -15.93
C ILE A 288 9.26 14.57 -16.09
N SER A 289 10.45 14.09 -15.70
CA SER A 289 10.79 12.66 -15.71
C SER A 289 9.83 11.81 -14.87
N ARG A 290 9.38 12.32 -13.71
CA ARG A 290 8.48 11.60 -12.79
C ARG A 290 7.06 11.53 -13.34
N LEU A 291 6.59 12.61 -13.96
CA LEU A 291 5.28 12.63 -14.64
C LEU A 291 5.27 11.64 -15.81
N LEU A 292 6.33 11.60 -16.62
CA LEU A 292 6.44 10.64 -17.71
C LEU A 292 6.52 9.19 -17.22
N GLU A 293 7.16 8.92 -16.08
CA GLU A 293 7.14 7.58 -15.46
C GLU A 293 5.75 7.16 -15.00
N LEU A 294 4.99 8.09 -14.40
CA LEU A 294 3.61 7.85 -14.00
C LEU A 294 2.73 7.53 -15.22
N GLU A 295 2.85 8.30 -16.30
CA GLU A 295 2.12 8.06 -17.54
C GLU A 295 2.51 6.72 -18.19
N VAL A 296 3.80 6.34 -18.15
CA VAL A 296 4.24 5.00 -18.62
C VAL A 296 3.61 3.90 -17.77
N ALA A 297 3.55 4.06 -16.45
CA ALA A 297 2.90 3.09 -15.56
C ALA A 297 1.39 3.00 -15.82
N PHE A 298 0.74 4.16 -16.00
CA PHE A 298 -0.68 4.23 -16.34
C PHE A 298 -0.98 3.60 -17.71
N MET A 299 -0.04 3.73 -18.65
CA MET A 299 -0.13 3.07 -19.94
C MET A 299 -0.02 1.55 -19.84
N ASN A 300 0.97 1.05 -19.09
CA ASN A 300 1.10 -0.39 -18.82
C ASN A 300 -0.15 -0.94 -18.12
N PHE A 301 -0.69 -0.19 -17.16
CA PHE A 301 -1.92 -0.56 -16.46
C PHE A 301 -3.10 -0.67 -17.41
N THR A 302 -3.33 0.34 -18.25
CA THR A 302 -4.45 0.39 -19.20
C THR A 302 -4.40 -0.76 -20.20
N ILE A 303 -3.21 -1.09 -20.72
CA ILE A 303 -3.05 -2.18 -21.69
C ILE A 303 -3.31 -3.56 -21.06
N LYS A 304 -2.89 -3.76 -19.80
CA LYS A 304 -3.15 -5.00 -19.08
C LYS A 304 -4.62 -5.16 -18.67
N THR A 305 -5.27 -4.07 -18.27
CA THR A 305 -6.65 -4.09 -17.76
C THR A 305 -7.70 -4.00 -18.87
N TYR A 306 -7.41 -3.28 -19.95
CA TYR A 306 -8.33 -3.04 -21.08
C TYR A 306 -7.61 -3.27 -22.42
N PRO A 307 -7.30 -4.52 -22.80
CA PRO A 307 -6.54 -4.84 -24.01
C PRO A 307 -7.22 -4.43 -25.34
N PHE A 308 -8.50 -4.02 -25.31
CA PHE A 308 -9.27 -3.67 -26.52
C PHE A 308 -9.77 -2.21 -26.57
N ASN A 309 -9.57 -1.40 -25.52
CA ASN A 309 -10.08 -0.03 -25.52
C ASN A 309 -8.98 0.99 -25.88
N LEU A 310 -8.91 1.33 -27.16
CA LEU A 310 -7.91 2.24 -27.73
C LEU A 310 -8.16 3.71 -27.40
N ASP A 311 -9.39 4.08 -27.05
CA ASP A 311 -9.74 5.47 -26.73
C ASP A 311 -9.04 5.93 -25.46
N TYR A 312 -8.94 5.05 -24.46
CA TYR A 312 -8.17 5.27 -23.24
C TYR A 312 -6.67 5.42 -23.49
N VAL A 313 -6.13 4.69 -24.46
CA VAL A 313 -4.73 4.84 -24.87
C VAL A 313 -4.50 6.21 -25.53
N ASN A 314 -5.41 6.63 -26.42
CA ASN A 314 -5.34 7.94 -27.07
C ASN A 314 -5.46 9.09 -26.06
N GLU A 315 -6.33 8.95 -25.07
CA GLU A 315 -6.52 9.93 -24.00
C GLU A 315 -5.24 10.12 -23.16
N ILE A 316 -4.54 9.04 -22.82
CA ILE A 316 -3.23 9.12 -22.12
C ILE A 316 -2.18 9.80 -22.99
N LEU A 317 -2.14 9.47 -24.29
CA LEU A 317 -1.21 10.09 -25.24
C LEU A 317 -1.51 11.59 -25.44
N GLU A 318 -2.78 11.99 -25.33
CA GLU A 318 -3.18 13.39 -25.35
C GLU A 318 -2.70 14.12 -24.10
N SER A 319 -2.95 13.58 -22.90
CA SER A 319 -2.43 14.13 -21.63
C SER A 319 -0.90 14.28 -21.67
N CYS A 320 -0.18 13.27 -22.17
CA CYS A 320 1.26 13.34 -22.39
C CYS A 320 1.65 14.49 -23.34
N ASN A 321 0.95 14.67 -24.46
CA ASN A 321 1.21 15.77 -25.38
C ASN A 321 0.95 17.14 -24.73
N GLN A 322 -0.06 17.26 -23.86
CA GLN A 322 -0.35 18.50 -23.15
C GLN A 322 0.77 18.83 -22.14
N ILE A 323 1.24 17.85 -21.35
CA ILE A 323 2.37 17.99 -20.42
C ILE A 323 3.65 18.44 -21.14
N LEU A 324 3.90 17.89 -22.33
CA LEU A 324 5.07 18.22 -23.15
C LEU A 324 4.97 19.59 -23.84
N LYS A 325 3.74 20.07 -24.10
CA LYS A 325 3.49 21.41 -24.63
C LYS A 325 3.62 22.48 -23.55
N SER A 326 3.15 22.22 -22.33
CA SER A 326 3.23 23.16 -21.20
C SER A 326 4.65 23.31 -20.66
N THR A 327 5.48 22.28 -20.79
CA THR A 327 6.82 22.21 -20.21
C THR A 327 7.80 21.66 -21.25
N PRO A 328 8.55 22.53 -21.97
CA PRO A 328 9.41 22.08 -23.04
C PRO A 328 10.57 21.26 -22.47
N ILE A 329 10.67 20.00 -22.92
CA ILE A 329 11.82 19.13 -22.60
C ILE A 329 13.09 19.76 -23.15
N ASN A 330 14.11 19.87 -22.30
CA ASN A 330 15.45 20.15 -22.78
C ASN A 330 15.99 18.89 -23.47
N ASN A 331 16.36 19.00 -24.75
CA ASN A 331 16.72 17.90 -25.64
C ASN A 331 17.87 16.98 -25.17
N ASN A 332 18.50 17.28 -24.03
CA ASN A 332 19.63 16.55 -23.46
C ASN A 332 19.27 15.55 -22.33
N ASP A 333 18.03 15.51 -21.85
CA ASP A 333 17.63 14.54 -20.83
C ASP A 333 17.44 13.14 -21.41
N LYS A 334 18.49 12.32 -21.28
CA LYS A 334 18.51 10.90 -21.69
C LYS A 334 17.43 10.06 -20.99
N ASN A 335 16.98 10.45 -19.80
CA ASN A 335 15.96 9.72 -19.03
C ASN A 335 14.55 9.97 -19.57
N CYS A 336 14.13 11.23 -19.71
CA CYS A 336 12.87 11.60 -20.37
C CYS A 336 12.74 10.94 -21.75
N MET A 337 13.82 10.95 -22.52
CA MET A 337 13.85 10.33 -23.85
C MET A 337 13.70 8.81 -23.83
N LYS A 338 14.26 8.10 -22.84
CA LYS A 338 14.04 6.65 -22.68
C LYS A 338 12.61 6.35 -22.25
N LEU A 339 12.02 7.20 -21.40
CA LEU A 339 10.64 7.06 -20.94
C LEU A 339 9.65 7.30 -22.07
N LEU A 340 9.87 8.30 -22.91
CA LEU A 340 9.07 8.52 -24.12
C LEU A 340 9.18 7.33 -25.09
N VAL A 341 10.37 6.77 -25.27
CA VAL A 341 10.54 5.55 -26.06
C VAL A 341 9.78 4.38 -25.44
N LYS A 342 9.82 4.21 -24.11
CA LYS A 342 9.04 3.17 -23.41
C LYS A 342 7.54 3.37 -23.62
N LEU A 343 7.05 4.60 -23.40
CA LEU A 343 5.64 4.97 -23.55
C LEU A 343 5.10 4.63 -24.94
N LEU A 344 5.90 4.90 -25.98
CA LEU A 344 5.53 4.59 -27.35
C LEU A 344 5.71 3.10 -27.71
N THR A 345 6.57 2.36 -26.99
CA THR A 345 6.76 0.92 -27.25
C THR A 345 5.77 0.02 -26.54
N VAL A 346 5.26 0.42 -25.37
CA VAL A 346 4.33 -0.40 -24.57
C VAL A 346 3.02 -0.72 -25.35
N PRO A 347 2.38 0.24 -26.05
CA PRO A 347 1.21 -0.05 -26.90
C PRO A 347 1.50 -0.98 -28.08
N LEU A 348 2.75 -1.00 -28.58
CA LEU A 348 3.14 -1.82 -29.73
C LEU A 348 3.22 -3.32 -29.42
N ASP A 349 3.29 -3.69 -28.13
CA ASP A 349 3.35 -5.09 -27.71
C ASP A 349 1.97 -5.76 -27.66
N SER A 350 0.87 -5.00 -27.59
CA SER A 350 -0.50 -5.56 -27.57
C SER A 350 -1.34 -5.26 -28.83
N ALA A 351 -1.13 -4.12 -29.50
CA ALA A 351 -1.99 -3.69 -30.60
C ALA A 351 -1.18 -3.05 -31.75
N SER A 352 -0.34 -3.83 -32.45
CA SER A 352 0.63 -3.27 -33.42
C SER A 352 -0.01 -2.55 -34.62
N VAL A 353 -1.19 -3.00 -35.08
CA VAL A 353 -1.87 -2.44 -36.27
C VAL A 353 -2.71 -1.21 -35.92
N GLN A 354 -3.33 -1.19 -34.74
CA GLN A 354 -4.25 -0.13 -34.30
C GLN A 354 -3.52 1.09 -33.73
N VAL A 355 -2.24 0.97 -33.35
CA VAL A 355 -1.39 2.13 -33.01
C VAL A 355 -1.17 3.06 -34.20
N LEU A 356 -1.26 2.55 -35.44
CA LEU A 356 -1.10 3.36 -36.66
C LEU A 356 -2.28 4.31 -36.91
N SER A 357 -3.46 4.04 -36.35
CA SER A 357 -4.65 4.91 -36.43
C SER A 357 -4.68 6.01 -35.36
N MET A 358 -3.69 6.08 -34.46
CA MET A 358 -3.69 7.03 -33.34
C MET A 358 -3.22 8.44 -33.77
N ASN A 359 -4.05 9.45 -33.52
CA ASN A 359 -3.83 10.83 -33.96
C ASN A 359 -2.68 11.54 -33.22
N HIS A 360 -2.38 11.12 -31.99
CA HIS A 360 -1.45 11.80 -31.09
C HIS A 360 -0.03 11.21 -31.10
N TYR A 361 0.14 10.04 -31.72
CA TYR A 361 1.41 9.34 -31.85
C TYR A 361 2.43 10.12 -32.72
N PRO A 362 2.04 10.73 -33.87
CA PRO A 362 2.96 11.55 -34.68
C PRO A 362 3.43 12.83 -33.98
N SER A 363 2.57 13.45 -33.15
CA SER A 363 2.91 14.66 -32.38
C SER A 363 4.00 14.40 -31.34
N LEU A 364 3.91 13.26 -30.62
CA LEU A 364 4.94 12.85 -29.66
C LEU A 364 6.28 12.53 -30.35
N MET A 365 6.23 11.97 -31.57
CA MET A 365 7.44 11.74 -32.37
C MET A 365 8.15 13.03 -32.78
N GLN A 366 7.50 14.19 -32.81
CA GLN A 366 8.15 15.46 -33.16
C GLN A 366 9.15 15.91 -32.10
N TYR A 367 8.85 15.68 -30.81
CA TYR A 367 9.68 16.06 -29.66
C TYR A 367 10.93 15.18 -29.46
N MET A 368 11.03 14.04 -30.14
CA MET A 368 12.19 13.14 -30.02
C MET A 368 13.37 13.52 -30.94
N LYS A 369 14.60 13.16 -30.56
CA LYS A 369 15.78 13.23 -31.46
C LYS A 369 15.67 12.17 -32.55
N PHE A 370 16.24 12.44 -33.73
CA PHE A 370 16.19 11.55 -34.91
C PHE A 370 16.66 10.11 -34.62
N SER A 371 17.67 9.94 -33.77
CA SER A 371 18.16 8.61 -33.33
C SER A 371 17.08 7.78 -32.62
N ASN A 372 16.31 8.42 -31.72
CA ASN A 372 15.23 7.76 -30.99
C ASN A 372 13.99 7.56 -31.87
N LYS A 373 13.68 8.51 -32.78
CA LYS A 373 12.62 8.32 -33.80
C LYS A 373 12.89 7.08 -34.64
N ARG A 374 14.15 6.88 -35.06
CA ARG A 374 14.58 5.70 -35.81
C ARG A 374 14.42 4.42 -34.98
N ALA A 375 14.80 4.43 -33.70
CA ALA A 375 14.66 3.26 -32.82
C ALA A 375 13.19 2.85 -32.61
N VAL A 376 12.31 3.83 -32.37
CA VAL A 376 10.87 3.59 -32.22
C VAL A 376 10.26 3.12 -33.54
N ALA A 377 10.57 3.78 -34.67
CA ALA A 377 10.09 3.38 -35.99
C ALA A 377 10.52 1.95 -36.37
N ILE A 378 11.77 1.56 -36.07
CA ILE A 378 12.24 0.19 -36.29
C ILE A 378 11.46 -0.80 -35.43
N LYS A 379 11.15 -0.46 -34.17
CA LYS A 379 10.32 -1.31 -33.31
C LYS A 379 8.89 -1.44 -33.81
N ILE A 380 8.26 -0.35 -34.26
CA ILE A 380 6.92 -0.39 -34.88
C ILE A 380 6.93 -1.33 -36.08
N VAL A 381 7.87 -1.16 -37.00
CA VAL A 381 7.98 -2.02 -38.20
C VAL A 381 8.18 -3.48 -37.80
N LYS A 382 9.00 -3.77 -36.78
CA LYS A 382 9.18 -5.14 -36.28
C LYS A 382 7.92 -5.73 -35.65
N SER A 383 7.17 -4.96 -34.86
CA SER A 383 5.92 -5.42 -34.24
C SER A 383 4.83 -5.67 -35.29
N VAL A 384 4.68 -4.76 -36.26
CA VAL A 384 3.72 -4.93 -37.37
C VAL A 384 4.08 -6.12 -38.25
N ILE A 385 5.37 -6.36 -38.51
CA ILE A 385 5.82 -7.56 -39.23
C ILE A 385 5.53 -8.83 -38.42
N LYS A 386 5.74 -8.80 -37.10
CA LYS A 386 5.49 -9.95 -36.22
C LYS A 386 4.00 -10.34 -36.19
N ASP A 387 3.10 -9.38 -36.14
CA ASP A 387 1.65 -9.62 -36.21
C ASP A 387 1.20 -10.00 -37.63
N GLY A 388 1.82 -9.43 -38.65
CA GLY A 388 1.61 -9.84 -40.05
C GLY A 388 2.09 -11.26 -40.37
N HIS A 389 2.97 -11.84 -39.55
CA HIS A 389 3.32 -13.27 -39.60
C HIS A 389 2.31 -14.16 -38.86
N ALA A 390 1.68 -13.69 -37.77
CA ALA A 390 0.65 -14.43 -37.03
C ALA A 390 -0.63 -14.66 -37.87
N GLN A 391 -1.02 -13.70 -38.71
CA GLN A 391 -2.14 -13.88 -39.65
C GLN A 391 -1.86 -14.86 -40.81
N LYS A 392 -0.60 -15.28 -41.03
CA LYS A 392 -0.22 -16.21 -42.11
C LYS A 392 -0.05 -17.65 -41.66
N THR A 393 -0.21 -17.95 -40.37
CA THR A 393 0.01 -19.27 -39.78
C THR A 393 -1.27 -19.96 -39.29
N ASP A 394 -2.42 -19.70 -39.93
CA ASP A 394 -3.57 -20.62 -39.93
C ASP A 394 -3.57 -21.42 -41.24
N PRO A 395 -3.06 -22.68 -41.26
CA PRO A 395 -3.14 -23.54 -42.42
C PRO A 395 -4.21 -24.61 -42.20
N GLU A 396 -5.47 -24.28 -42.48
CA GLU A 396 -6.58 -25.21 -42.80
C GLU A 396 -7.82 -24.34 -43.05
N GLY A 397 -8.59 -24.40 -44.12
CA GLY A 397 -8.65 -25.16 -45.35
C GLY A 397 -9.83 -24.56 -46.11
N GLY A 398 -9.67 -24.35 -47.42
CA GLY A 398 -10.60 -23.54 -48.21
C GLY A 398 -12.07 -24.01 -48.20
N LYS A 399 -12.98 -23.05 -48.34
CA LYS A 399 -14.12 -23.06 -49.29
C LYS A 399 -15.01 -21.82 -49.07
N MET A 400 -15.41 -21.22 -50.19
CA MET A 400 -16.64 -20.43 -50.40
C MET A 400 -16.71 -19.06 -49.69
N ALA A 401 -17.20 -17.98 -50.30
CA ALA A 401 -17.78 -17.78 -51.62
C ALA A 401 -17.60 -16.30 -52.02
N ILE A 402 -17.32 -16.11 -53.31
CA ILE A 402 -17.67 -14.93 -54.07
C ILE A 402 -19.19 -14.79 -54.04
N VAL A 403 -19.72 -13.67 -53.54
CA VAL A 403 -20.98 -13.05 -53.99
C VAL A 403 -20.75 -11.54 -53.80
N GLN A 404 -20.34 -10.84 -54.86
CA GLN A 404 -21.17 -9.92 -55.65
C GLN A 404 -21.79 -8.79 -54.83
#